data_AF-A0A8H5HRC1-F1
#
_entry.id   AF-A0A8H5HRC1-F1
#
_cell.length_a   1.000
_cell.length_b   1.000
_cell.length_c   1.000
_cell.angle_alpha   90.00
_cell.angle_beta   90.00
_cell.angle_gamma   90.00
#
_symmetry.space_group_name_H-M   'P 1'
#
loop_
_entity.id
_entity.type
_entity.pdbx_description
1 polymer ?
#
loop_
_entity_poly.entity_id
_entity_poly.type
_entity_poly.pdbx_seq_one_letter_code
_entity_poly.pdbx_strand_id
1 'polypeptide(L)'
;MASYKRKYEELEDSDEEEPSFGRQILPVANLPQDFDEEPIDGLQYLFTVRRDARHLPHVTRVANPFETGIPQPSQTDNRVIPEHISLPSEEWLSLFETRFKNFRKNMNQPTIGVPFTPQNVHRRLMPEKKERDLWWGFLAGKPESDWNPQKMPKQTALQRRFSSLTDAPDPSSERKRQQSWQTNDEGEVELVLRVDPSESLPTPTGSPVLSEFGEPGPSTIASSAQEAIVCKPREPLPSFLRYIDERTALHLLMYFTHWINIHLQRPDPFSRPIETHARWIFVLLSKVEDPISADDMSLLRNLARACIALLKELLQTQVSHSKAEKTSSPDSCAGYMSVRSCWIIISTVAGVWAQRDLWMDAEDMLKSLGPAPEAKSLIA
;
A
#
# COMPACT_ATOMS: atom_id res chain seq x y z
N MET A 1 55.65 37.01 -8.19
CA MET A 1 55.14 35.70 -8.65
C MET A 1 53.64 35.84 -8.84
N ALA A 2 53.22 35.96 -10.09
CA ALA A 2 51.87 36.35 -10.47
C ALA A 2 50.93 35.13 -10.46
N SER A 3 49.80 35.28 -9.78
CA SER A 3 48.72 34.30 -9.72
C SER A 3 47.90 34.37 -11.01
N TYR A 4 47.97 33.32 -11.82
CA TYR A 4 47.17 33.21 -13.03
C TYR A 4 45.74 32.80 -12.68
N LYS A 5 44.84 33.78 -12.72
CA LYS A 5 43.39 33.58 -12.83
C LYS A 5 43.11 32.86 -14.16
N ARG A 6 42.65 31.60 -14.11
CA ARG A 6 42.04 30.95 -15.28
C ARG A 6 40.61 31.46 -15.41
N LYS A 7 40.34 32.21 -16.49
CA LYS A 7 38.99 32.41 -17.04
C LYS A 7 38.49 31.04 -17.48
N TYR A 8 37.43 30.56 -16.83
CA TYR A 8 36.61 29.46 -17.33
C TYR A 8 35.57 30.15 -18.22
N GLU A 9 35.75 30.08 -19.54
CA GLU A 9 34.77 30.54 -20.52
C GLU A 9 33.57 29.58 -20.49
N GLU A 10 32.39 30.18 -20.33
CA GLU A 10 31.07 29.61 -20.59
C GLU A 10 31.07 28.92 -21.96
N LEU A 11 31.10 27.60 -21.94
CA LEU A 11 30.56 26.75 -23.00
C LEU A 11 29.36 26.02 -22.38
N GLU A 12 28.34 26.81 -22.04
CA GLU A 12 26.97 26.32 -21.91
C GLU A 12 26.41 26.19 -23.33
N ASP A 13 26.89 25.18 -24.06
CA ASP A 13 26.20 24.69 -25.26
C ASP A 13 25.04 23.82 -24.76
N SER A 14 23.96 24.53 -24.42
CA SER A 14 22.71 23.99 -23.90
C SER A 14 21.97 23.26 -25.02
N ASP A 15 22.31 21.98 -25.23
CA ASP A 15 21.64 21.00 -26.10
C ASP A 15 20.15 20.72 -25.73
N GLU A 16 19.56 21.47 -24.79
CA GLU A 16 18.13 21.48 -24.48
C GLU A 16 17.34 22.50 -25.33
N GLU A 17 17.80 22.77 -26.55
CA GLU A 17 17.00 23.49 -27.53
C GLU A 17 15.90 22.54 -28.05
N GLU A 18 14.85 22.41 -27.23
CA GLU A 18 13.59 21.73 -27.51
C GLU A 18 13.26 21.92 -28.99
N PRO A 19 13.22 20.83 -29.80
CA PRO A 19 13.16 20.92 -31.24
C PRO A 19 11.95 21.76 -31.60
N SER A 20 12.22 23.02 -31.94
CA SER A 20 11.15 24.00 -32.11
C SER A 20 10.44 23.58 -33.38
N PHE A 21 9.30 22.90 -33.21
CA PHE A 21 8.51 22.39 -34.32
C PHE A 21 8.24 23.56 -35.27
N GLY A 22 8.89 23.56 -36.43
CA GLY A 22 8.85 24.67 -37.39
C GLY A 22 10.20 25.33 -37.75
N ARG A 23 11.34 24.87 -37.24
CA ARG A 23 12.65 25.36 -37.74
C ARG A 23 12.82 25.06 -39.21
N GLN A 24 13.33 26.06 -39.94
CA GLN A 24 13.61 25.96 -41.36
C GLN A 24 14.79 25.01 -41.61
N ILE A 25 14.51 23.82 -42.12
CA ILE A 25 15.54 22.83 -42.49
C ILE A 25 16.05 22.97 -43.93
N LEU A 26 15.30 23.66 -44.80
CA LEU A 26 15.65 23.86 -46.20
C LEU A 26 15.88 25.34 -46.50
N PRO A 27 16.93 25.69 -47.28
CA PRO A 27 17.10 27.06 -47.76
C PRO A 27 15.90 27.49 -48.59
N VAL A 28 15.57 28.78 -48.56
CA VAL A 28 14.45 29.38 -49.29
C VAL A 28 14.96 30.60 -50.04
N ALA A 29 14.52 30.78 -51.29
CA ALA A 29 14.92 31.92 -52.10
C ALA A 29 14.41 33.24 -51.48
N ASN A 30 15.15 34.33 -51.67
CA ASN A 30 14.73 35.67 -51.27
C ASN A 30 14.18 36.42 -52.50
N LEU A 31 12.91 36.17 -52.84
CA LEU A 31 12.25 36.79 -53.99
C LEU A 31 11.37 37.98 -53.54
N PRO A 32 11.04 38.92 -54.45
CA PRO A 32 10.04 39.95 -54.19
C PRO A 32 8.67 39.36 -53.82
N GLN A 33 7.89 40.09 -53.02
CA GLN A 33 6.57 39.64 -52.57
C GLN A 33 5.58 39.45 -53.75
N ASP A 34 5.78 40.22 -54.82
CA ASP A 34 4.98 40.27 -56.04
C ASP A 34 5.48 39.31 -57.13
N PHE A 35 6.30 38.31 -56.77
CA PHE A 35 6.79 37.31 -57.72
C PHE A 35 5.65 36.38 -58.19
N ASP A 36 5.29 36.48 -59.47
CA ASP A 36 4.17 35.73 -60.08
C ASP A 36 4.62 34.83 -61.27
N GLU A 37 5.92 34.64 -61.45
CA GLU A 37 6.45 33.72 -62.46
C GLU A 37 6.41 32.25 -61.99
N GLU A 38 6.51 31.31 -62.93
CA GLU A 38 6.59 29.88 -62.59
C GLU A 38 7.95 29.58 -61.91
N PRO A 39 7.96 28.93 -60.72
CA PRO A 39 9.20 28.66 -60.01
C PRO A 39 10.07 27.66 -60.79
N ILE A 40 11.31 28.04 -61.03
CA ILE A 40 12.24 27.27 -61.88
C ILE A 40 13.10 26.31 -61.04
N ASP A 41 13.22 26.56 -59.74
CA ASP A 41 13.98 25.73 -58.80
C ASP A 41 13.20 25.43 -57.50
N GLY A 42 13.79 24.55 -56.66
CA GLY A 42 13.19 24.19 -55.38
C GLY A 42 13.16 25.30 -54.33
N LEU A 43 14.07 26.29 -54.42
CA LEU A 43 14.16 27.39 -53.46
C LEU A 43 13.05 28.42 -53.68
N GLN A 44 12.77 28.74 -54.95
CA GLN A 44 11.67 29.59 -55.40
C GLN A 44 10.34 28.92 -55.12
N TYR A 45 10.23 27.61 -55.33
CA TYR A 45 9.03 26.84 -54.97
C TYR A 45 8.74 26.91 -53.46
N LEU A 46 9.74 26.74 -52.59
CA LEU A 46 9.52 26.87 -51.15
C LEU A 46 9.16 28.30 -50.73
N PHE A 47 9.63 29.32 -51.45
CA PHE A 47 9.23 30.71 -51.23
C PHE A 47 7.75 30.91 -51.54
N THR A 48 7.26 30.43 -52.70
CA THR A 48 5.83 30.54 -53.07
C THR A 48 4.94 29.75 -52.11
N VAL A 49 5.31 28.52 -51.76
CA VAL A 49 4.58 27.70 -50.77
C VAL A 49 4.48 28.42 -49.42
N ARG A 50 5.56 29.04 -48.94
CA ARG A 50 5.54 29.79 -47.67
C ARG A 50 4.72 31.07 -47.76
N ARG A 51 4.78 31.78 -48.89
CA ARG A 51 3.93 32.94 -49.15
C ARG A 51 2.47 32.52 -49.06
N ASP A 52 2.08 31.46 -49.75
CA ASP A 52 0.69 30.99 -49.80
C ASP A 52 0.23 30.43 -48.46
N ALA A 53 1.09 29.69 -47.75
CA ALA A 53 0.80 29.18 -46.41
C ALA A 53 0.55 30.29 -45.38
N ARG A 54 1.16 31.48 -45.51
CA ARG A 54 0.85 32.64 -44.65
C ARG A 54 -0.54 33.22 -44.89
N HIS A 55 -1.13 32.98 -46.06
CA HIS A 55 -2.50 33.39 -46.37
C HIS A 55 -3.52 32.36 -45.89
N LEU A 56 -3.09 31.14 -45.56
CA LEU A 56 -3.96 30.10 -45.03
C LEU A 56 -4.12 30.26 -43.50
N PRO A 57 -5.30 29.95 -42.95
CA PRO A 57 -5.50 29.91 -41.51
C PRO A 57 -4.58 28.90 -40.83
N HIS A 58 -3.88 29.33 -39.76
CA HIS A 58 -2.90 28.49 -39.05
C HIS A 58 -3.54 27.24 -38.42
N VAL A 59 -4.78 27.36 -37.95
CA VAL A 59 -5.56 26.25 -37.41
C VAL A 59 -6.98 26.37 -37.94
N THR A 60 -7.42 25.35 -38.68
CA THR A 60 -8.82 25.22 -39.08
C THR A 60 -9.50 24.16 -38.23
N ARG A 61 -10.58 24.52 -37.55
CA ARG A 61 -11.48 23.56 -36.91
C ARG A 61 -12.76 23.48 -37.74
N VAL A 62 -13.10 22.27 -38.17
CA VAL A 62 -14.38 21.98 -38.83
C VAL A 62 -15.28 21.32 -37.79
N ALA A 63 -16.50 21.85 -37.62
CA ALA A 63 -17.47 21.27 -36.70
C ALA A 63 -17.78 19.82 -37.11
N ASN A 64 -17.76 18.90 -36.15
CA ASN A 64 -18.07 17.51 -36.44
C ASN A 64 -19.60 17.37 -36.59
N PRO A 65 -20.13 17.00 -37.79
CA PRO A 65 -21.58 16.85 -37.98
C PRO A 65 -22.17 15.68 -37.17
N PHE A 66 -21.33 14.79 -36.63
CA PHE A 66 -21.73 13.66 -35.78
C PHE A 66 -21.43 13.89 -34.30
N GLU A 67 -21.19 15.14 -33.87
CA GLU A 67 -21.07 15.46 -32.46
C GLU A 67 -22.46 15.35 -31.79
N THR A 68 -22.89 14.12 -31.54
CA THR A 68 -24.01 13.83 -30.66
C THR A 68 -23.67 14.45 -29.32
N GLY A 69 -24.52 15.39 -28.87
CA GLY A 69 -24.24 16.23 -27.71
C GLY A 69 -23.62 15.40 -26.60
N ILE A 70 -22.35 15.65 -26.31
CA ILE A 70 -21.64 15.02 -25.20
C ILE A 70 -22.58 15.21 -24.00
N PRO A 71 -23.07 14.13 -23.36
CA PRO A 71 -23.96 14.29 -22.22
C PRO A 71 -23.25 15.22 -21.26
N GLN A 72 -23.82 16.41 -21.07
CA GLN A 72 -23.25 17.39 -20.16
C GLN A 72 -23.04 16.64 -18.85
N PRO A 73 -21.82 16.63 -18.29
CA PRO A 73 -21.61 16.04 -16.98
C PRO A 73 -22.67 16.69 -16.10
N SER A 74 -23.59 15.87 -15.58
CA SER A 74 -24.70 16.32 -14.75
C SER A 74 -24.12 17.29 -13.75
N GLN A 75 -24.50 18.57 -13.85
CA GLN A 75 -23.97 19.61 -12.97
C GLN A 75 -24.07 19.05 -11.56
N THR A 76 -22.91 18.80 -10.95
CA THR A 76 -22.82 18.24 -9.62
C THR A 76 -23.64 19.16 -8.74
N ASP A 77 -24.78 18.66 -8.30
CA ASP A 77 -25.78 19.38 -7.53
C ASP A 77 -25.02 20.00 -6.35
N ASN A 78 -24.84 21.33 -6.35
CA ASN A 78 -24.24 22.12 -5.27
C ASN A 78 -25.18 22.12 -4.04
N ARG A 79 -25.87 21.01 -3.80
CA ARG A 79 -26.59 20.79 -2.57
C ARG A 79 -25.53 20.76 -1.49
N VAL A 80 -25.65 21.71 -0.58
CA VAL A 80 -24.95 21.69 0.70
C VAL A 80 -25.28 20.34 1.32
N ILE A 81 -24.37 19.38 1.15
CA ILE A 81 -24.52 18.05 1.69
C ILE A 81 -24.53 18.25 3.20
N PRO A 82 -25.58 17.81 3.92
CA PRO A 82 -25.57 17.87 5.37
C PRO A 82 -24.33 17.15 5.87
N GLU A 83 -23.46 17.87 6.59
CA GLU A 83 -22.25 17.30 7.16
C GLU A 83 -22.63 16.10 8.02
N HIS A 84 -22.17 14.91 7.63
CA HIS A 84 -22.42 13.70 8.42
C HIS A 84 -21.69 13.85 9.76
N ILE A 85 -22.35 13.53 10.89
CA ILE A 85 -21.80 13.71 12.26
C ILE A 85 -20.45 13.01 12.46
N SER A 86 -20.17 11.97 11.66
CA SER A 86 -18.90 11.23 11.72
C SER A 86 -17.77 11.86 10.91
N LEU A 87 -18.01 12.88 10.08
CA LEU A 87 -16.95 13.59 9.37
C LEU A 87 -16.19 14.49 10.35
N PRO A 88 -14.85 14.47 10.34
CA PRO A 88 -14.07 15.46 11.08
C PRO A 88 -14.33 16.87 10.53
N SER A 89 -14.42 17.87 11.42
CA SER A 89 -14.58 19.27 11.00
C SER A 89 -13.34 19.79 10.29
N GLU A 90 -13.51 20.77 9.40
CA GLU A 90 -12.41 21.42 8.66
C GLU A 90 -11.38 22.07 9.61
N GLU A 91 -11.85 22.67 10.71
CA GLU A 91 -10.98 23.20 11.76
C GLU A 91 -10.12 22.12 12.40
N TRP A 92 -10.69 20.94 12.66
CA TRP A 92 -9.93 19.81 13.20
C TRP A 92 -8.90 19.33 12.18
N LEU A 93 -9.25 19.25 10.89
CA LEU A 93 -8.36 18.82 9.82
C LEU A 93 -7.14 19.73 9.66
N SER A 94 -7.36 21.04 9.57
CA SER A 94 -6.28 22.03 9.44
C SER A 94 -5.33 22.02 10.64
N LEU A 95 -5.89 21.92 11.86
CA LEU A 95 -5.11 21.81 13.09
C LEU A 95 -4.34 20.48 13.14
N PHE A 96 -4.97 19.38 12.75
CA PHE A 96 -4.35 18.06 12.70
C PHE A 96 -3.18 18.02 11.71
N GLU A 97 -3.36 18.52 10.50
CA GLU A 97 -2.33 18.58 9.46
C GLU A 97 -1.10 19.38 9.96
N THR A 98 -1.36 20.54 10.58
CA THR A 98 -0.30 21.37 11.17
C THR A 98 0.46 20.61 12.27
N ARG A 99 -0.26 19.93 13.17
CA ARG A 99 0.36 19.12 14.23
C ARG A 99 1.13 17.93 13.68
N PHE A 100 0.63 17.28 12.63
CA PHE A 100 1.30 16.15 12.00
C PHE A 100 2.59 16.57 11.29
N LYS A 101 2.59 17.71 10.58
CA LYS A 101 3.82 18.29 10.01
C LYS A 101 4.86 18.60 11.09
N ASN A 102 4.42 19.16 12.21
CA ASN A 102 5.31 19.41 13.36
C ASN A 102 5.82 18.09 13.98
N PHE A 103 4.96 17.08 14.07
CA PHE A 103 5.36 15.74 14.53
C PHE A 103 6.41 15.12 13.63
N ARG A 104 6.26 15.20 12.29
CA ARG A 104 7.27 14.74 11.31
C ARG A 104 8.61 15.45 11.50
N LYS A 105 8.59 16.78 11.65
CA LYS A 105 9.80 17.57 11.94
C LYS A 105 10.49 17.09 13.21
N ASN A 106 9.74 16.88 14.29
CA ASN A 106 10.28 16.42 15.56
C ASN A 106 10.80 14.97 15.50
N MET A 107 10.12 14.10 14.74
CA MET A 107 10.54 12.71 14.55
C MET A 107 11.83 12.56 13.75
N ASN A 108 12.10 13.48 12.83
CA ASN A 108 13.31 13.49 12.01
C ASN A 108 14.48 14.25 12.65
N GLN A 109 14.24 14.99 13.72
CA GLN A 109 15.32 15.63 14.48
C GLN A 109 16.17 14.57 15.19
N PRO A 110 17.50 14.52 14.92
CA PRO A 110 18.38 13.65 15.69
C PRO A 110 18.37 14.13 17.15
N THR A 111 18.05 13.23 18.09
CA THR A 111 18.06 13.58 19.51
C THR A 111 19.50 13.87 19.94
N ILE A 112 19.83 15.16 20.05
CA ILE A 112 21.16 15.64 20.45
C ILE A 112 21.47 15.06 21.85
N GLY A 113 22.61 14.36 21.98
CA GLY A 113 23.10 13.85 23.26
C GLY A 113 22.63 12.44 23.65
N VAL A 114 21.88 11.73 22.82
CA VAL A 114 21.66 10.28 23.02
C VAL A 114 22.74 9.53 22.24
N PRO A 115 23.82 9.04 22.90
CA PRO A 115 24.89 8.34 22.21
C PRO A 115 24.29 7.15 21.46
N PHE A 116 24.64 7.04 20.19
CA PHE A 116 24.33 5.86 19.40
C PHE A 116 25.17 4.72 19.96
N THR A 117 24.58 3.86 20.79
CA THR A 117 25.26 2.62 21.18
C THR A 117 25.29 1.74 19.94
N PRO A 118 26.47 1.50 19.33
CA PRO A 118 26.57 0.62 18.18
C PRO A 118 26.05 -0.75 18.61
N GLN A 119 24.90 -1.12 18.05
CA GLN A 119 24.19 -2.28 18.52
C GLN A 119 24.91 -3.55 18.05
N ASN A 120 24.87 -4.60 18.87
CA ASN A 120 25.43 -5.90 18.53
C ASN A 120 24.92 -6.35 17.17
N VAL A 121 25.82 -6.35 16.18
CA VAL A 121 25.56 -6.70 14.76
C VAL A 121 24.88 -8.07 14.61
N HIS A 122 24.96 -8.92 15.64
CA HIS A 122 24.46 -10.29 15.63
C HIS A 122 22.98 -10.46 16.06
N ARG A 123 22.32 -9.45 16.66
CA ARG A 123 20.91 -9.59 17.06
C ARG A 123 19.98 -8.87 16.08
N ARG A 124 19.25 -9.65 15.28
CA ARG A 124 18.18 -9.13 14.41
C ARG A 124 17.08 -8.54 15.27
N LEU A 125 16.89 -7.23 15.23
CA LEU A 125 15.84 -6.55 15.98
C LEU A 125 14.46 -6.64 15.35
N MET A 126 14.43 -6.84 14.03
CA MET A 126 13.23 -6.78 13.21
C MET A 126 13.33 -7.78 12.06
N PRO A 127 12.18 -8.26 11.54
CA PRO A 127 12.14 -9.12 10.36
C PRO A 127 12.72 -8.45 9.13
N GLU A 128 13.11 -9.25 8.13
CA GLU A 128 13.58 -8.71 6.85
C GLU A 128 12.40 -8.11 6.07
N LYS A 129 12.67 -7.12 5.21
CA LYS A 129 11.65 -6.39 4.44
C LYS A 129 10.67 -7.31 3.69
N LYS A 130 11.12 -8.47 3.20
CA LYS A 130 10.33 -9.40 2.38
C LYS A 130 9.44 -10.36 3.20
N GLU A 131 9.60 -10.41 4.51
CA GLU A 131 9.00 -11.44 5.37
C GLU A 131 7.66 -10.98 5.96
N ARG A 132 6.62 -10.86 5.11
CA ARG A 132 5.29 -10.35 5.50
C ARG A 132 4.73 -11.01 6.77
N ASP A 133 4.70 -12.34 6.83
CA ASP A 133 4.09 -13.07 7.94
C ASP A 133 4.88 -12.91 9.25
N LEU A 134 6.21 -12.76 9.15
CA LEU A 134 7.06 -12.52 10.30
C LEU A 134 6.86 -11.08 10.82
N TRP A 135 6.61 -10.12 9.93
CA TRP A 135 6.20 -8.77 10.33
C TRP A 135 4.87 -8.77 11.07
N TRP A 136 3.87 -9.52 10.61
CA TRP A 136 2.61 -9.67 11.35
C TRP A 136 2.86 -10.26 12.74
N GLY A 137 3.63 -11.34 12.83
CA GLY A 137 4.00 -11.96 14.12
C GLY A 137 4.73 -10.99 15.05
N PHE A 138 5.68 -10.22 14.51
CA PHE A 138 6.43 -9.21 15.25
C PHE A 138 5.52 -8.11 15.81
N LEU A 139 4.59 -7.59 15.00
CA LEU A 139 3.66 -6.53 15.40
C LEU A 139 2.61 -7.02 16.40
N ALA A 140 2.14 -8.25 16.22
CA ALA A 140 1.26 -8.94 17.16
C ALA A 140 1.93 -9.28 18.50
N GLY A 141 3.25 -9.08 18.62
CA GLY A 141 4.00 -9.32 19.86
C GLY A 141 4.34 -10.79 20.09
N LYS A 142 4.40 -11.61 19.03
CA LYS A 142 4.91 -12.98 19.12
C LYS A 142 6.37 -12.97 19.61
N PRO A 143 6.80 -14.00 20.35
CA PRO A 143 8.17 -14.07 20.86
C PRO A 143 9.20 -14.10 19.71
N GLU A 144 10.44 -13.70 20.02
CA GLU A 144 11.55 -13.66 19.05
C GLU A 144 11.81 -15.01 18.36
N SER A 145 11.52 -16.12 19.03
CA SER A 145 11.60 -17.46 18.44
C SER A 145 10.72 -17.65 17.19
N ASP A 146 9.57 -16.98 17.16
CA ASP A 146 8.53 -17.24 16.15
C ASP A 146 8.75 -16.41 14.90
N TRP A 147 9.14 -15.14 15.07
CA TRP A 147 9.38 -14.23 13.96
C TRP A 147 10.85 -14.19 13.52
N ASN A 148 11.78 -14.68 14.34
CA ASN A 148 13.19 -14.85 13.98
C ASN A 148 13.62 -16.30 14.22
N PRO A 149 13.11 -17.26 13.41
CA PRO A 149 13.55 -18.64 13.52
C PRO A 149 15.06 -18.66 13.31
N GLN A 150 15.81 -19.03 14.36
CA GLN A 150 17.25 -19.19 14.25
C GLN A 150 17.47 -20.15 13.08
N LYS A 151 18.12 -19.65 12.01
CA LYS A 151 18.42 -20.44 10.83
C LYS A 151 19.25 -21.62 11.33
N MET A 152 18.58 -22.74 11.61
CA MET A 152 19.23 -23.95 12.08
C MET A 152 20.33 -24.21 11.07
N PRO A 153 21.59 -24.39 11.51
CA PRO A 153 22.72 -24.54 10.61
C PRO A 153 22.30 -25.61 9.61
N LYS A 154 22.17 -25.23 8.32
CA LYS A 154 21.74 -26.12 7.25
C LYS A 154 22.61 -27.36 7.40
N GLN A 155 22.04 -28.44 7.93
CA GLN A 155 22.75 -29.70 8.06
C GLN A 155 23.19 -30.03 6.64
N THR A 156 24.49 -29.90 6.41
CA THR A 156 25.11 -30.11 5.12
C THR A 156 24.66 -31.49 4.68
N ALA A 157 24.07 -31.57 3.49
CA ALA A 157 23.45 -32.76 2.92
C ALA A 157 24.44 -33.93 2.66
N LEU A 158 25.62 -33.93 3.29
CA LEU A 158 26.61 -34.98 3.22
C LEU A 158 26.19 -36.26 3.96
N GLN A 159 25.27 -36.20 4.93
CA GLN A 159 24.88 -37.38 5.70
C GLN A 159 23.69 -38.17 5.10
N ARG A 160 22.99 -37.63 4.09
CA ARG A 160 21.90 -38.35 3.40
C ARG A 160 22.35 -39.34 2.34
N ARG A 161 23.65 -39.44 2.03
CA ARG A 161 24.17 -40.42 1.06
C ARG A 161 24.46 -41.82 1.62
N PHE A 162 24.34 -42.05 2.94
CA PHE A 162 24.53 -43.38 3.53
C PHE A 162 23.26 -44.11 3.96
N SER A 163 22.07 -43.52 3.76
CA SER A 163 20.79 -44.14 4.12
C SER A 163 19.89 -44.37 2.90
N SER A 164 20.45 -44.98 1.85
CA SER A 164 19.73 -45.41 0.65
C SER A 164 20.12 -46.85 0.32
N LEU A 165 19.80 -47.79 1.21
CA LEU A 165 19.86 -49.22 0.90
C LEU A 165 18.93 -50.12 1.74
N THR A 166 17.79 -49.60 2.19
CA THR A 166 16.71 -50.42 2.77
C THR A 166 15.39 -50.00 2.14
N ASP A 167 14.98 -50.83 1.18
CA ASP A 167 13.71 -50.78 0.46
C ASP A 167 12.60 -51.29 1.39
N ALA A 168 11.87 -50.37 2.00
CA ALA A 168 10.67 -50.69 2.78
C ALA A 168 9.64 -49.58 2.56
N PRO A 169 8.43 -49.90 2.05
CA PRO A 169 7.37 -48.92 1.83
C PRO A 169 6.75 -48.52 3.17
N ASP A 170 6.97 -47.27 3.60
CA ASP A 170 6.34 -46.68 4.78
C ASP A 170 5.12 -45.84 4.36
N PRO A 171 3.88 -46.25 4.71
CA PRO A 171 2.65 -45.58 4.32
C PRO A 171 2.19 -44.60 5.41
N SER A 172 2.89 -43.49 5.65
CA SER A 172 2.33 -42.36 6.41
C SER A 172 3.20 -41.09 6.34
N SER A 173 3.22 -40.42 5.20
CA SER A 173 3.71 -39.04 5.12
C SER A 173 2.57 -38.10 4.81
N GLU A 174 1.98 -37.52 5.86
CA GLU A 174 1.04 -36.40 5.76
C GLU A 174 1.70 -35.24 4.99
N ARG A 175 1.24 -35.06 3.75
CA ARG A 175 1.64 -33.96 2.87
C ARG A 175 1.16 -32.64 3.46
N LYS A 176 2.04 -31.94 4.19
CA LYS A 176 1.90 -30.50 4.43
C LYS A 176 1.84 -29.79 3.07
N ARG A 177 0.66 -29.27 2.70
CA ARG A 177 0.47 -28.34 1.57
C ARG A 177 1.37 -27.12 1.78
N GLN A 178 2.55 -27.12 1.17
CA GLN A 178 3.35 -25.92 1.04
C GLN A 178 2.71 -25.04 -0.03
N GLN A 179 2.06 -23.95 0.39
CA GLN A 179 1.68 -22.86 -0.49
C GLN A 179 2.95 -22.07 -0.81
N SER A 180 3.54 -22.30 -1.99
CA SER A 180 4.66 -21.52 -2.47
C SER A 180 4.15 -20.29 -3.20
N TRP A 181 4.35 -19.12 -2.61
CA TRP A 181 4.10 -17.83 -3.26
C TRP A 181 5.26 -17.51 -4.21
N GLN A 182 4.97 -17.33 -5.50
CA GLN A 182 5.91 -16.77 -6.48
C GLN A 182 5.43 -15.38 -6.87
N THR A 183 6.36 -14.42 -6.91
CA THR A 183 6.10 -13.07 -7.40
C THR A 183 6.44 -13.05 -8.89
N ASN A 184 5.51 -12.62 -9.75
CA ASN A 184 5.78 -12.44 -11.17
C ASN A 184 6.50 -11.09 -11.40
N ASP A 185 7.03 -10.88 -12.61
CA ASP A 185 7.81 -9.69 -12.98
C ASP A 185 6.97 -8.39 -13.00
N GLU A 186 5.65 -8.48 -12.83
CA GLU A 186 4.72 -7.35 -12.76
C GLU A 186 4.42 -6.91 -11.31
N GLY A 187 5.05 -7.56 -10.31
CA GLY A 187 4.91 -7.18 -8.90
C GLY A 187 3.61 -7.62 -8.23
N GLU A 188 2.80 -8.41 -8.91
CA GLU A 188 1.56 -8.97 -8.37
C GLU A 188 1.83 -10.34 -7.70
N VAL A 189 1.09 -10.61 -6.62
CA VAL A 189 1.23 -11.84 -5.83
C VAL A 189 0.04 -12.75 -6.14
N GLU A 190 0.16 -13.59 -7.16
CA GLU A 190 -0.86 -14.60 -7.48
C GLU A 190 -0.66 -15.89 -6.69
N LEU A 191 -1.78 -16.44 -6.17
CA LEU A 191 -1.81 -17.74 -5.51
C LEU A 191 -1.85 -18.84 -6.58
N VAL A 192 -0.68 -19.37 -6.96
CA VAL A 192 -0.62 -20.52 -7.89
C VAL A 192 -1.02 -21.80 -7.15
N LEU A 193 -2.30 -22.16 -7.22
CA LEU A 193 -2.77 -23.50 -6.87
C LEU A 193 -2.27 -24.48 -7.92
N ARG A 194 -1.15 -25.16 -7.65
CA ARG A 194 -0.77 -26.35 -8.43
C ARG A 194 -1.78 -27.46 -8.15
N VAL A 195 -2.79 -27.56 -9.01
CA VAL A 195 -3.65 -28.74 -9.09
C VAL A 195 -2.86 -29.80 -9.83
N ASP A 196 -2.44 -30.84 -9.11
CA ASP A 196 -1.79 -32.01 -9.69
C ASP A 196 -2.85 -32.82 -10.47
N PRO A 197 -2.75 -32.97 -11.80
CA PRO A 197 -3.81 -33.55 -12.63
C PRO A 197 -3.90 -35.09 -12.55
N SER A 198 -3.37 -35.72 -11.50
CA SER A 198 -3.24 -37.18 -11.39
C SER A 198 -4.14 -37.86 -10.34
N GLU A 199 -5.00 -37.13 -9.63
CA GLU A 199 -5.89 -37.73 -8.62
C GLU A 199 -7.34 -37.81 -9.11
N SER A 200 -7.65 -38.84 -9.91
CA SER A 200 -9.04 -39.30 -10.08
C SER A 200 -9.11 -40.78 -10.47
N LEU A 201 -9.06 -41.67 -9.47
CA LEU A 201 -9.62 -43.02 -9.59
C LEU A 201 -10.27 -43.45 -8.26
N PRO A 202 -11.52 -43.94 -8.28
CA PRO A 202 -12.12 -44.59 -7.13
C PRO A 202 -11.72 -46.07 -7.13
N THR A 203 -11.22 -46.58 -6.00
CA THR A 203 -11.10 -48.03 -5.81
C THR A 203 -11.89 -48.45 -4.58
N PRO A 204 -12.77 -49.47 -4.68
CA PRO A 204 -13.51 -50.00 -3.56
C PRO A 204 -12.78 -51.17 -2.91
N THR A 205 -13.31 -51.60 -1.75
CA THR A 205 -13.32 -52.97 -1.20
C THR A 205 -12.46 -53.20 0.06
N GLY A 206 -13.16 -53.61 1.15
CA GLY A 206 -12.76 -54.79 1.92
C GLY A 206 -12.06 -54.58 3.26
N SER A 207 -12.84 -54.59 4.36
CA SER A 207 -12.45 -55.03 5.71
C SER A 207 -11.85 -56.46 5.71
N PRO A 208 -11.03 -56.91 6.71
CA PRO A 208 -11.47 -57.02 8.12
C PRO A 208 -10.42 -56.90 9.27
N VAL A 209 -10.94 -56.48 10.44
CA VAL A 209 -10.86 -57.07 11.82
C VAL A 209 -9.57 -57.75 12.32
N LEU A 210 -9.22 -57.45 13.60
CA LEU A 210 -8.30 -58.10 14.60
C LEU A 210 -7.04 -57.26 14.92
N SER A 211 -6.56 -57.06 16.16
CA SER A 211 -6.89 -57.58 17.50
C SER A 211 -6.50 -56.56 18.58
N GLU A 212 -7.22 -56.61 19.70
CA GLU A 212 -6.76 -56.22 21.02
C GLU A 212 -5.55 -57.06 21.45
N PHE A 213 -4.49 -56.44 21.98
CA PHE A 213 -3.63 -57.00 23.04
C PHE A 213 -2.73 -55.86 23.57
N GLY A 214 -2.84 -55.60 24.87
CA GLY A 214 -2.17 -54.48 25.53
C GLY A 214 -0.76 -54.79 26.02
N GLU A 215 -0.01 -53.72 26.34
CA GLU A 215 0.90 -53.65 27.48
C GLU A 215 1.04 -52.19 27.95
N PRO A 216 1.08 -51.92 29.27
CA PRO A 216 1.23 -50.59 29.83
C PRO A 216 2.71 -50.20 29.95
N GLY A 217 3.23 -49.49 28.94
CA GLY A 217 4.50 -48.78 29.07
C GLY A 217 4.30 -47.45 29.81
N PRO A 218 5.17 -47.07 30.79
CA PRO A 218 5.14 -45.76 31.42
C PRO A 218 5.71 -44.71 30.47
N SER A 219 4.96 -44.38 29.42
CA SER A 219 5.22 -43.23 28.58
C SER A 219 4.88 -42.00 29.40
N THR A 220 5.92 -41.31 29.86
CA THR A 220 5.85 -39.93 30.36
C THR A 220 5.33 -39.06 29.22
N ILE A 221 4.01 -39.01 29.07
CA ILE A 221 3.30 -38.04 28.26
C ILE A 221 3.45 -36.71 29.01
N ALA A 222 4.60 -36.06 28.81
CA ALA A 222 4.71 -34.64 28.99
C ALA A 222 3.92 -33.99 27.84
N SER A 223 2.60 -34.06 27.93
CA SER A 223 1.72 -33.10 27.27
C SER A 223 2.08 -31.75 27.86
N SER A 224 3.04 -31.08 27.24
CA SER A 224 3.34 -29.68 27.50
C SER A 224 2.06 -28.91 27.21
N ALA A 225 1.29 -28.64 28.26
CA ALA A 225 0.24 -27.65 28.24
C ALA A 225 0.90 -26.36 27.75
N GLN A 226 0.67 -26.04 26.47
CA GLN A 226 0.98 -24.73 25.92
C GLN A 226 0.05 -23.77 26.65
N GLU A 227 0.50 -23.28 27.81
CA GLU A 227 -0.04 -22.07 28.39
C GLU A 227 -0.10 -21.05 27.25
N ALA A 228 -1.30 -20.61 26.91
CA ALA A 228 -1.51 -19.64 25.86
C ALA A 228 -0.79 -18.36 26.28
N ILE A 229 0.45 -18.20 25.81
CA ILE A 229 1.28 -17.03 26.10
C ILE A 229 0.47 -15.84 25.57
N VAL A 230 -0.04 -15.03 26.49
CA VAL A 230 -0.79 -13.82 26.18
C VAL A 230 0.17 -12.85 25.51
N CYS A 231 0.20 -12.88 24.18
CA CYS A 231 1.04 -12.01 23.38
C CYS A 231 0.49 -10.58 23.46
N LYS A 232 1.25 -9.66 24.04
CA LYS A 232 0.91 -8.23 24.05
C LYS A 232 1.38 -7.60 22.74
N PRO A 233 0.50 -6.96 21.96
CA PRO A 233 0.90 -6.28 20.73
C PRO A 233 2.03 -5.28 20.97
N ARG A 234 2.97 -5.22 20.04
CA ARG A 234 4.17 -4.38 20.18
C ARG A 234 3.83 -2.94 19.79
N GLU A 235 4.23 -1.98 20.60
CA GLU A 235 4.03 -0.54 20.32
C GLU A 235 5.18 0.02 19.44
N PRO A 236 4.92 1.06 18.62
CA PRO A 236 5.94 1.73 17.80
C PRO A 236 6.90 2.54 18.68
N LEU A 237 7.93 1.88 19.21
CA LEU A 237 8.95 2.53 20.03
C LEU A 237 9.91 3.36 19.16
N PRO A 238 10.33 4.57 19.59
CA PRO A 238 11.31 5.39 18.88
C PRO A 238 12.62 4.65 18.56
N SER A 239 13.02 3.69 19.39
CA SER A 239 14.19 2.84 19.14
C SER A 239 14.04 1.99 17.88
N PHE A 240 12.85 1.46 17.58
CA PHE A 240 12.59 0.69 16.36
C PHE A 240 12.51 1.58 15.12
N LEU A 241 11.85 2.74 15.27
CA LEU A 241 11.63 3.69 14.17
C LEU A 241 12.91 4.29 13.62
N ARG A 242 14.02 4.25 14.38
CA ARG A 242 15.34 4.66 13.89
C ARG A 242 15.94 3.70 12.86
N TYR A 243 15.49 2.44 12.85
CA TYR A 243 15.97 1.40 11.94
C TYR A 243 15.06 1.20 10.72
N ILE A 244 13.88 1.84 10.72
CA ILE A 244 12.94 1.80 9.60
C ILE A 244 13.27 3.01 8.71
N ASP A 245 13.85 2.72 7.55
CA ASP A 245 14.01 3.68 6.47
C ASP A 245 12.66 3.93 5.77
N GLU A 246 12.61 4.96 4.93
CA GLU A 246 11.42 5.29 4.14
C GLU A 246 10.95 4.10 3.29
N ARG A 247 11.90 3.42 2.62
CA ARG A 247 11.62 2.28 1.74
C ARG A 247 11.00 1.10 2.50
N THR A 248 11.39 0.85 3.75
CA THR A 248 10.76 -0.16 4.62
C THR A 248 9.43 0.36 5.15
N ALA A 249 9.32 1.64 5.50
CA ALA A 249 8.05 2.21 5.96
C ALA A 249 6.94 2.06 4.92
N LEU A 250 7.20 2.45 3.67
CA LEU A 250 6.27 2.27 2.54
C LEU A 250 5.87 0.80 2.35
N HIS A 251 6.83 -0.11 2.48
CA HIS A 251 6.57 -1.53 2.32
C HIS A 251 5.75 -2.13 3.47
N LEU A 252 5.94 -1.64 4.70
CA LEU A 252 5.08 -1.99 5.82
C LEU A 252 3.67 -1.42 5.65
N LEU A 253 3.53 -0.19 5.13
CA LEU A 253 2.22 0.38 4.78
C LEU A 253 1.51 -0.47 3.73
N MET A 254 2.22 -0.96 2.71
CA MET A 254 1.69 -1.93 1.75
C MET A 254 1.17 -3.20 2.43
N TYR A 255 1.89 -3.73 3.42
CA TYR A 255 1.44 -4.91 4.19
C TYR A 255 0.17 -4.60 5.01
N PHE A 256 0.09 -3.44 5.65
CA PHE A 256 -1.13 -3.03 6.35
C PHE A 256 -2.33 -2.92 5.41
N THR A 257 -2.17 -2.32 4.22
CA THR A 257 -3.21 -2.29 3.19
C THR A 257 -3.70 -3.69 2.85
N HIS A 258 -2.76 -4.62 2.63
CA HIS A 258 -3.09 -6.02 2.33
C HIS A 258 -3.83 -6.72 3.47
N TRP A 259 -3.40 -6.55 4.72
CA TRP A 259 -4.05 -7.18 5.88
C TRP A 259 -5.45 -6.62 6.13
N ILE A 260 -5.65 -5.31 5.97
CA ILE A 260 -6.98 -4.70 6.04
C ILE A 260 -7.88 -5.28 4.96
N ASN A 261 -7.39 -5.38 3.71
CA ASN A 261 -8.17 -5.96 2.62
C ASN A 261 -8.49 -7.44 2.82
N ILE A 262 -7.57 -8.23 3.38
CA ILE A 262 -7.85 -9.62 3.76
C ILE A 262 -8.97 -9.68 4.79
N HIS A 263 -8.91 -8.84 5.82
CA HIS A 263 -9.95 -8.79 6.85
C HIS A 263 -11.31 -8.42 6.27
N LEU A 264 -11.36 -7.44 5.36
CA LEU A 264 -12.59 -7.03 4.65
C LEU A 264 -13.17 -8.16 3.78
N GLN A 265 -12.33 -8.98 3.16
CA GLN A 265 -12.79 -10.12 2.34
C GLN A 265 -13.17 -11.34 3.19
N ARG A 266 -12.45 -11.56 4.29
CA ARG A 266 -12.57 -12.70 5.18
C ARG A 266 -12.44 -12.19 6.62
N PRO A 267 -13.57 -11.92 7.31
CA PRO A 267 -13.57 -11.42 8.68
C PRO A 267 -13.14 -12.55 9.63
N ASP A 268 -11.84 -12.80 9.67
CA ASP A 268 -11.19 -13.68 10.63
C ASP A 268 -10.85 -12.87 11.89
N PRO A 269 -11.25 -13.32 13.09
CA PRO A 269 -10.85 -12.69 14.34
C PRO A 269 -9.34 -12.44 14.47
N PHE A 270 -8.50 -13.30 13.88
CA PHE A 270 -7.05 -13.19 13.97
C PHE A 270 -6.43 -12.19 12.99
N SER A 271 -7.11 -11.85 11.89
CA SER A 271 -6.64 -10.87 10.90
C SER A 271 -7.13 -9.45 11.17
N ARG A 272 -7.98 -9.29 12.19
CA ARG A 272 -8.64 -8.02 12.48
C ARG A 272 -7.65 -6.93 12.87
N PRO A 273 -7.64 -5.77 12.19
CA PRO A 273 -6.80 -4.64 12.58
C PRO A 273 -7.10 -4.16 14.01
N ILE A 274 -6.05 -4.03 14.82
CA ILE A 274 -6.12 -3.55 16.20
C ILE A 274 -5.62 -2.11 16.31
N GLU A 275 -5.89 -1.47 17.45
CA GLU A 275 -5.52 -0.07 17.67
C GLU A 275 -4.01 0.18 17.61
N THR A 276 -3.19 -0.79 18.02
CA THR A 276 -1.73 -0.68 17.88
C THR A 276 -1.30 -0.68 16.41
N HIS A 277 -2.00 -1.39 15.51
CA HIS A 277 -1.73 -1.33 14.07
C HIS A 277 -1.97 0.08 13.53
N ALA A 278 -3.03 0.76 13.98
CA ALA A 278 -3.28 2.14 13.58
C ALA A 278 -2.16 3.09 14.04
N ARG A 279 -1.62 2.89 15.25
CA ARG A 279 -0.45 3.66 15.73
C ARG A 279 0.78 3.39 14.89
N TRP A 280 1.03 2.13 14.51
CA TRP A 280 2.11 1.79 13.59
C TRP A 280 1.92 2.49 12.24
N ILE A 281 0.74 2.40 11.62
CA ILE A 281 0.45 3.08 10.35
C ILE A 281 0.70 4.58 10.47
N PHE A 282 0.16 5.23 11.49
CA PHE A 282 0.33 6.67 11.73
C PHE A 282 1.80 7.09 11.83
N VAL A 283 2.59 6.32 12.58
CA VAL A 283 4.01 6.59 12.75
C VAL A 283 4.81 6.28 11.48
N LEU A 284 4.46 5.23 10.74
CA LEU A 284 5.09 4.91 9.46
C LEU A 284 4.81 5.98 8.40
N LEU A 285 3.61 6.54 8.36
CA LEU A 285 3.27 7.68 7.50
C LEU A 285 4.14 8.90 7.82
N SER A 286 4.57 9.08 9.07
CA SER A 286 5.48 10.17 9.43
C SER A 286 6.90 10.00 8.86
N LYS A 287 7.27 8.78 8.48
CA LYS A 287 8.58 8.43 7.88
C LYS A 287 8.61 8.51 6.37
N VAL A 288 7.46 8.63 5.71
CA VAL A 288 7.37 8.87 4.27
C VAL A 288 7.73 10.33 4.01
N GLU A 289 8.58 10.62 3.03
CA GLU A 289 9.01 11.98 2.69
C GLU A 289 7.94 12.73 1.87
N ASP A 290 8.17 14.03 1.67
CA ASP A 290 7.28 14.89 0.86
C ASP A 290 7.38 14.59 -0.65
N PRO A 291 8.59 14.44 -1.26
CA PRO A 291 8.71 14.02 -2.64
C PRO A 291 8.43 12.52 -2.77
N ILE A 292 7.16 12.19 -3.02
CA ILE A 292 6.72 10.81 -3.19
C ILE A 292 6.58 10.46 -4.68
N SER A 293 7.03 9.26 -5.06
CA SER A 293 6.85 8.75 -6.42
C SER A 293 5.37 8.51 -6.73
N ALA A 294 5.01 8.44 -8.01
CA ALA A 294 3.63 8.15 -8.41
C ALA A 294 3.15 6.77 -7.90
N ASP A 295 4.03 5.77 -7.89
CA ASP A 295 3.74 4.41 -7.42
C ASP A 295 3.52 4.38 -5.89
N ASP A 296 4.38 5.07 -5.14
CA ASP A 296 4.25 5.18 -3.69
C ASP A 296 3.00 5.99 -3.30
N MET A 297 2.64 7.01 -4.08
CA MET A 297 1.38 7.74 -3.91
C MET A 297 0.17 6.83 -4.15
N SER A 298 0.21 5.99 -5.19
CA SER A 298 -0.82 4.98 -5.46
C SER A 298 -0.99 4.04 -4.27
N LEU A 299 0.12 3.60 -3.66
CA LEU A 299 0.12 2.77 -2.44
C LEU A 299 -0.56 3.49 -1.26
N LEU A 300 -0.24 4.76 -0.99
CA LEU A 300 -0.87 5.53 0.08
C LEU A 300 -2.38 5.73 -0.16
N ARG A 301 -2.78 5.96 -1.42
CA ARG A 301 -4.20 6.07 -1.81
C ARG A 301 -4.93 4.75 -1.58
N ASN A 302 -4.31 3.62 -1.92
CA ASN A 302 -4.86 2.29 -1.67
C ASN A 302 -5.01 1.99 -0.18
N LEU A 303 -4.05 2.41 0.65
CA LEU A 303 -4.16 2.33 2.11
C LEU A 303 -5.36 3.14 2.62
N ALA A 304 -5.49 4.39 2.18
CA ALA A 304 -6.60 5.25 2.59
C ALA A 304 -7.95 4.66 2.19
N ARG A 305 -8.08 4.11 0.96
CA ARG A 305 -9.30 3.43 0.52
C ARG A 305 -9.61 2.17 1.33
N ALA A 306 -8.60 1.38 1.68
CA ALA A 306 -8.78 0.24 2.58
C ALA A 306 -9.28 0.69 3.96
N CYS A 307 -8.77 1.81 4.49
CA CYS A 307 -9.28 2.42 5.72
C CYS A 307 -10.71 2.97 5.57
N ILE A 308 -11.09 3.54 4.43
CA ILE A 308 -12.47 3.99 4.16
C ILE A 308 -13.42 2.79 4.13
N ALA A 309 -13.03 1.68 3.49
CA ALA A 309 -13.83 0.45 3.46
C ALA A 309 -13.97 -0.16 4.86
N LEU A 310 -12.90 -0.19 5.66
CA LEU A 310 -12.94 -0.63 7.05
C LEU A 310 -13.83 0.29 7.91
N LEU A 311 -13.72 1.60 7.72
CA LEU A 311 -14.55 2.59 8.38
C LEU A 311 -16.04 2.35 8.07
N LYS A 312 -16.38 2.06 6.82
CA LYS A 312 -17.74 1.71 6.40
C LYS A 312 -18.28 0.52 7.19
N GLU A 313 -17.52 -0.56 7.30
CA GLU A 313 -17.90 -1.77 8.04
C GLU A 313 -18.09 -1.47 9.55
N LEU A 314 -17.17 -0.70 10.14
CA LEU A 314 -17.26 -0.30 11.55
C LEU A 314 -18.51 0.53 11.84
N LEU A 315 -18.85 1.48 10.96
CA LEU A 315 -20.05 2.30 11.11
C LEU A 315 -21.33 1.47 10.92
N GLN A 316 -21.37 0.58 9.92
CA GLN A 316 -22.51 -0.32 9.72
C GLN A 316 -22.75 -1.21 10.95
N THR A 317 -21.67 -1.77 11.50
CA THR A 317 -21.73 -2.61 12.70
C THR A 317 -22.27 -1.82 13.91
N GLN A 318 -21.84 -0.56 14.10
CA GLN A 318 -22.35 0.29 15.19
C GLN A 318 -23.85 0.58 15.07
N VAL A 319 -24.34 0.86 13.85
CA VAL A 319 -25.76 1.10 13.60
C VAL A 319 -26.59 -0.16 13.93
N SER A 320 -26.11 -1.35 13.55
CA SER A 320 -26.77 -2.63 13.88
C SER A 320 -26.83 -2.90 15.39
N HIS A 321 -25.73 -2.67 16.13
CA HIS A 321 -25.69 -2.87 17.59
C HIS A 321 -26.59 -1.89 18.35
N SER A 322 -26.66 -0.62 17.92
CA SER A 322 -27.50 0.40 18.56
C SER A 322 -29.00 0.04 18.58
N LYS A 323 -29.44 -0.80 17.63
CA LYS A 323 -30.82 -1.27 17.52
C LYS A 323 -31.10 -2.51 18.38
N ALA A 324 -30.07 -3.26 18.77
CA ALA A 324 -30.19 -4.57 19.40
C ALA A 324 -29.97 -4.59 20.92
N GLU A 325 -29.18 -3.66 21.50
CA GLU A 325 -28.75 -3.78 22.90
C GLU A 325 -29.01 -2.52 23.74
N LYS A 326 -29.95 -2.64 24.69
CA LYS A 326 -30.11 -1.74 25.85
C LYS A 326 -29.56 -2.36 27.15
N THR A 327 -28.85 -3.50 27.09
CA THR A 327 -28.70 -4.37 28.28
C THR A 327 -27.39 -5.16 28.43
N SER A 328 -26.28 -4.78 27.77
CA SER A 328 -25.00 -5.49 27.95
C SER A 328 -23.80 -4.55 28.08
N SER A 329 -22.84 -5.00 28.88
CA SER A 329 -21.73 -4.26 29.50
C SER A 329 -20.68 -3.68 28.52
N PRO A 330 -20.08 -2.51 28.83
CA PRO A 330 -19.23 -1.73 27.93
C PRO A 330 -17.78 -2.24 27.66
N ASP A 331 -17.34 -3.39 28.19
CA ASP A 331 -15.90 -3.72 28.26
C ASP A 331 -15.31 -4.59 27.14
N SER A 332 -16.10 -5.12 26.19
CA SER A 332 -15.58 -6.11 25.20
C SER A 332 -15.02 -5.55 23.88
N CYS A 333 -14.94 -4.23 23.68
CA CYS A 333 -14.50 -3.63 22.41
C CYS A 333 -13.08 -3.03 22.45
N ALA A 334 -12.30 -3.25 23.52
CA ALA A 334 -11.13 -2.44 23.88
C ALA A 334 -9.85 -2.63 23.05
N GLY A 335 -9.87 -3.40 21.94
CA GLY A 335 -8.65 -3.72 21.17
C GLY A 335 -8.66 -3.36 19.69
N TYR A 336 -9.83 -3.18 19.08
CA TYR A 336 -9.94 -3.03 17.63
C TYR A 336 -9.61 -1.62 17.17
N MET A 337 -9.16 -1.50 15.93
CA MET A 337 -8.91 -0.21 15.29
C MET A 337 -10.19 0.63 15.31
N SER A 338 -10.12 1.81 15.93
CA SER A 338 -11.29 2.66 16.11
C SER A 338 -11.67 3.44 14.85
N VAL A 339 -12.92 3.91 14.79
CA VAL A 339 -13.42 4.87 13.78
C VAL A 339 -12.54 6.12 13.71
N ARG A 340 -12.10 6.62 14.88
CA ARG A 340 -11.22 7.80 14.97
C ARG A 340 -9.86 7.53 14.34
N SER A 341 -9.33 6.34 14.54
CA SER A 341 -8.01 5.96 14.03
C SER A 341 -8.01 5.81 12.51
N CYS A 342 -9.12 5.30 11.93
CA CYS A 342 -9.32 5.31 10.47
C CYS A 342 -9.32 6.75 9.93
N TRP A 343 -10.08 7.65 10.56
CA TRP A 343 -10.12 9.05 10.14
C TRP A 343 -8.75 9.73 10.22
N ILE A 344 -8.01 9.52 11.29
CA ILE A 344 -6.64 10.06 11.42
C ILE A 344 -5.78 9.64 10.23
N ILE A 345 -5.82 8.36 9.83
CA ILE A 345 -5.02 7.86 8.69
C ILE A 345 -5.49 8.46 7.37
N ILE A 346 -6.80 8.47 7.12
CA ILE A 346 -7.39 9.05 5.90
C ILE A 346 -7.04 10.53 5.79
N SER A 347 -7.21 11.30 6.87
CA SER A 347 -6.87 12.73 6.94
C SER A 347 -5.38 12.98 6.77
N THR A 348 -4.54 12.08 7.27
CA THR A 348 -3.08 12.18 7.06
C THR A 348 -2.76 12.06 5.58
N VAL A 349 -3.27 11.03 4.90
CA VAL A 349 -3.01 10.81 3.46
C VAL A 349 -3.59 11.94 2.61
N ALA A 350 -4.85 12.30 2.84
CA ALA A 350 -5.57 13.28 2.04
C ALA A 350 -5.06 14.72 2.26
N GLY A 351 -4.75 15.09 3.51
CA GLY A 351 -4.29 16.43 3.86
C GLY A 351 -2.82 16.66 3.51
N VAL A 352 -1.92 15.81 4.01
CA VAL A 352 -0.47 16.03 3.93
C VAL A 352 0.04 15.96 2.49
N TRP A 353 -0.51 15.08 1.67
CA TRP A 353 -0.14 14.91 0.27
C TRP A 353 -1.21 15.43 -0.72
N ALA A 354 -2.11 16.30 -0.24
CA ALA A 354 -3.13 16.99 -1.05
C ALA A 354 -4.02 16.08 -1.93
N GLN A 355 -4.26 14.83 -1.50
CA GLN A 355 -5.14 13.87 -2.19
C GLN A 355 -6.61 14.15 -1.85
N ARG A 356 -7.16 15.27 -2.36
CA ARG A 356 -8.52 15.74 -2.05
C ARG A 356 -9.62 14.81 -2.53
N ASP A 357 -9.37 14.00 -3.54
CA ASP A 357 -10.34 13.05 -4.07
C ASP A 357 -10.69 11.93 -3.07
N LEU A 358 -9.77 11.57 -2.16
CA LEU A 358 -10.05 10.62 -1.09
C LEU A 358 -11.12 11.13 -0.11
N TRP A 359 -11.27 12.45 0.02
CA TRP A 359 -12.37 13.03 0.80
C TRP A 359 -13.71 12.83 0.12
N MET A 360 -13.76 12.98 -1.21
CA MET A 360 -14.97 12.69 -1.99
C MET A 360 -15.34 11.22 -1.87
N ASP A 361 -14.36 10.30 -1.93
CA ASP A 361 -14.59 8.85 -1.72
C ASP A 361 -15.20 8.58 -0.33
N ALA A 362 -14.70 9.26 0.72
CA ALA A 362 -15.19 9.10 2.08
C ALA A 362 -16.60 9.68 2.27
N GLU A 363 -16.90 10.84 1.67
CA GLU A 363 -18.23 11.44 1.67
C GLU A 363 -19.25 10.57 0.92
N ASP A 364 -18.87 10.05 -0.25
CA ASP A 364 -19.72 9.16 -1.04
C ASP A 364 -20.01 7.86 -0.29
N MET A 365 -18.99 7.30 0.37
CA MET A 365 -19.15 6.16 1.27
C MET A 365 -20.17 6.46 2.38
N LEU A 366 -20.11 7.62 3.03
CA LEU A 366 -21.06 8.00 4.08
C LEU A 366 -22.48 8.23 3.54
N LYS A 367 -22.63 8.84 2.36
CA LYS A 367 -23.93 8.97 1.69
C LYS A 367 -24.56 7.62 1.43
N SER A 368 -23.76 6.61 1.08
CA SER A 368 -24.23 5.23 0.86
C SER A 368 -24.77 4.55 2.12
N LEU A 369 -24.42 5.03 3.31
CA LEU A 369 -24.92 4.51 4.59
C LEU A 369 -26.31 5.07 4.96
N GLY A 370 -26.82 6.04 4.19
CA GLY A 370 -28.07 6.74 4.46
C GLY A 370 -27.93 7.81 5.55
N PRO A 371 -28.94 8.66 5.75
CA PRO A 371 -28.92 9.65 6.82
C PRO A 371 -28.79 8.94 8.16
N ALA A 372 -27.81 9.33 8.96
CA ALA A 372 -27.69 8.86 10.34
C ALA A 372 -29.06 9.06 11.02
N PRO A 373 -29.55 8.07 11.79
CA PRO A 373 -30.80 8.25 12.52
C PRO A 373 -30.64 9.52 13.36
N GLU A 374 -31.49 10.52 13.12
CA GLU A 374 -31.48 11.78 13.85
C GLU A 374 -31.31 11.44 15.32
N ALA A 375 -30.18 11.87 15.90
CA ALA A 375 -29.97 11.82 17.34
C ALA A 375 -31.05 12.73 17.94
N LYS A 376 -32.23 12.18 18.19
CA LYS A 376 -33.31 12.85 18.89
C LYS A 376 -32.74 13.25 20.24
N SER A 377 -32.36 14.52 20.31
CA SER A 377 -32.16 15.34 21.50
C SER A 377 -32.52 14.61 22.79
N LEU A 378 -31.55 13.88 23.36
CA LEU A 378 -31.52 13.52 24.77
C LEU A 378 -31.09 14.77 25.57
N ILE A 379 -31.89 15.83 25.44
CA ILE A 379 -31.94 16.96 26.35
C ILE A 379 -33.41 17.08 26.75
N ALA A 380 -33.76 16.35 27.80
CA ALA A 380 -34.81 16.65 28.77
C ALA A 380 -34.28 16.23 30.13
#